data_AF-A9EK58-F1
#
_entry.id   AF-A9EK58-F1
#
_cell.length_a   1.000
_cell.length_b   1.000
_cell.length_c   1.000
_cell.angle_alpha   90.00
_cell.angle_beta   90.00
_cell.angle_gamma   90.00
#
_symmetry.space_group_name_H-M   'P 1'
#
loop_
_entity.id
_entity.type
_entity.pdbx_description
1 polymer ?
#
loop_
_entity_poly.entity_id
_entity_poly.type
_entity_poly.pdbx_seq_one_letter_code
_entity_poly.pdbx_strand_id
1 'polypeptide(L)'
;MSVLSSLECRTNFTIKKITEYMLPQLKEPVYLHGSARDCQLVIRPAYEVFLADLSGLEGVKHKQGYFHNNEMTRFPKRVQKSLNGIHYGLAFKFEDEAAVKRFIKRLIGIINGD
;
A
#
# COMPACT_ATOMS: atom_id res chain seq x y z
N MET A 1 5.10 18.66 -1.02
CA MET A 1 4.38 17.72 -1.92
C MET A 1 4.59 16.31 -1.42
N SER A 2 3.64 15.39 -1.57
CA SER A 2 3.83 14.00 -1.13
C SER A 2 4.79 13.25 -2.06
N VAL A 3 5.64 12.36 -1.52
CA VAL A 3 6.58 11.54 -2.31
C VAL A 3 5.87 10.76 -3.41
N LEU A 4 4.67 10.25 -3.14
CA LEU A 4 3.85 9.52 -4.12
C LEU A 4 3.46 10.41 -5.31
N SER A 5 3.13 11.68 -5.07
CA SER A 5 2.85 12.63 -6.15
C SER A 5 4.08 12.89 -7.03
N SER A 6 5.29 12.91 -6.45
CA SER A 6 6.54 13.05 -7.22
C SER A 6 6.89 11.79 -8.03
N LEU A 7 6.32 10.65 -7.66
CA LEU A 7 6.42 9.39 -8.38
C LEU A 7 5.28 9.22 -9.38
N GLU A 8 4.59 10.29 -9.80
CA GLU A 8 3.46 10.28 -10.73
C GLU A 8 2.25 9.44 -10.28
N CYS A 9 2.18 9.06 -9.00
CA CYS A 9 1.02 8.38 -8.46
C CYS A 9 -0.14 9.38 -8.35
N ARG A 10 -1.29 9.04 -8.94
CA ARG A 10 -2.46 9.93 -8.99
C ARG A 10 -3.35 9.68 -7.79
N THR A 11 -3.65 10.73 -7.03
CA THR A 11 -4.64 10.65 -5.94
C THR A 11 -6.04 10.59 -6.52
N ASN A 12 -6.86 9.62 -6.08
CA ASN A 12 -8.28 9.58 -6.45
C ASN A 12 -9.14 10.28 -5.39
N PHE A 13 -9.01 9.91 -4.12
CA PHE A 13 -9.80 10.51 -3.02
C PHE A 13 -9.10 10.34 -1.67
N THR A 14 -9.55 11.11 -0.67
CA THR A 14 -9.17 10.95 0.75
C THR A 14 -10.41 10.89 1.62
N ILE A 15 -10.58 9.81 2.40
CA ILE A 15 -11.71 9.60 3.31
C ILE A 15 -11.17 9.03 4.62
N LYS A 16 -11.53 9.63 5.77
CA LYS A 16 -11.21 9.12 7.13
C LYS A 16 -9.76 8.64 7.32
N LYS A 17 -8.78 9.42 6.86
CA LYS A 17 -7.32 9.14 6.90
C LYS A 17 -6.84 8.02 5.97
N ILE A 18 -7.66 7.57 5.02
CA ILE A 18 -7.26 6.73 3.90
C ILE A 18 -7.22 7.60 2.65
N THR A 19 -6.07 7.63 1.99
CA THR A 19 -5.92 8.26 0.68
C THR A 19 -5.65 7.18 -0.36
N GLU A 20 -6.49 7.11 -1.39
CA GLU A 20 -6.27 6.22 -2.54
C GLU A 20 -5.33 6.88 -3.55
N TYR A 21 -4.27 6.16 -3.91
CA TYR A 21 -3.37 6.50 -4.99
C TYR A 21 -3.41 5.41 -6.06
N MET A 22 -3.31 5.79 -7.33
CA MET A 22 -3.08 4.89 -8.45
C MET A 22 -1.60 4.92 -8.82
N LEU A 23 -0.97 3.76 -8.96
CA LEU A 23 0.39 3.67 -9.46
C LEU A 23 0.48 4.22 -10.90
N PRO A 24 1.63 4.79 -11.30
CA PRO A 24 1.78 5.45 -12.59
C PRO A 24 1.56 4.46 -13.72
N GLN A 25 0.71 4.84 -14.68
CA GLN A 25 0.46 4.06 -15.90
C GLN A 25 -0.09 2.64 -15.64
N LEU A 26 -0.44 2.32 -14.40
CA LEU A 26 -0.97 1.04 -13.96
C LEU A 26 -2.38 1.22 -13.38
N LYS A 27 -3.25 0.23 -13.57
CA LYS A 27 -4.58 0.18 -12.93
C LYS A 27 -4.51 -0.41 -11.51
N GLU A 28 -3.40 -0.18 -10.82
CA GLU A 28 -3.11 -0.75 -9.51
C GLU A 28 -3.24 0.34 -8.42
N PRO A 29 -4.19 0.21 -7.47
CA PRO A 29 -4.36 1.12 -6.37
C PRO A 29 -3.45 0.75 -5.19
N VAL A 30 -2.94 1.76 -4.51
CA VAL A 30 -2.31 1.66 -3.20
C VAL A 30 -2.97 2.66 -2.26
N TYR A 31 -3.10 2.30 -0.98
CA TYR A 31 -3.73 3.17 0.02
C TYR A 31 -2.69 3.71 0.99
N LEU A 32 -2.67 5.02 1.19
CA LEU A 32 -1.93 5.62 2.29
C LEU A 32 -2.88 5.77 3.48
N HIS A 33 -2.54 5.12 4.59
CA HIS A 33 -3.24 5.27 5.85
C HIS A 33 -2.46 6.17 6.81
N GLY A 34 -3.13 7.18 7.37
CA GLY A 34 -2.57 8.08 8.37
C GLY A 34 -2.02 9.38 7.81
N SER A 35 -1.47 10.21 8.69
CA SER A 35 -0.92 11.53 8.35
C SER A 35 0.44 11.72 9.05
N ALA A 36 1.43 12.23 8.34
CA ALA A 36 2.79 12.48 8.83
C ALA A 36 3.57 11.21 9.25
N ARG A 37 4.24 11.21 10.42
CA ARG A 37 5.26 10.23 10.84
C ARG A 37 4.80 8.76 11.00
N ASP A 38 3.50 8.51 11.11
CA ASP A 38 2.93 7.17 11.28
C ASP A 38 2.18 6.66 10.04
N CYS A 39 2.47 7.24 8.87
CA CYS A 39 1.84 6.80 7.64
C CYS A 39 2.21 5.36 7.29
N GLN A 40 1.25 4.62 6.74
CA GLN A 40 1.44 3.27 6.26
C GLN A 40 0.95 3.19 4.82
N LEU A 41 1.76 2.60 3.94
CA LEU A 41 1.30 2.27 2.60
C LEU A 41 0.74 0.85 2.62
N VAL A 42 -0.46 0.69 2.08
CA VAL A 42 -1.18 -0.58 2.03
C VAL A 42 -1.35 -1.01 0.59
N ILE A 43 -0.91 -2.22 0.26
CA ILE A 43 -1.00 -2.82 -1.08
C ILE A 43 -1.93 -4.04 -1.06
N ARG A 44 -2.33 -4.50 -2.25
CA ARG A 44 -3.21 -5.67 -2.37
C ARG A 44 -2.59 -6.92 -1.73
N PRO A 45 -3.40 -7.78 -1.11
CA PRO A 45 -2.92 -9.01 -0.48
C PRO A 45 -2.38 -10.03 -1.49
N ALA A 46 -2.69 -9.91 -2.78
CA ALA A 46 -2.13 -10.77 -3.83
C ALA A 46 -0.59 -10.69 -3.91
N TYR A 47 0.02 -9.60 -3.44
CA TYR A 47 1.48 -9.43 -3.42
C TYR A 47 2.15 -10.10 -2.21
N GLU A 48 1.43 -10.86 -1.39
CA GLU A 48 1.98 -11.55 -0.21
C GLU A 48 3.10 -12.54 -0.59
N VAL A 49 3.03 -13.11 -1.80
CA VAL A 49 4.10 -13.98 -2.33
C VAL A 49 5.44 -13.24 -2.51
N PHE A 50 5.42 -11.91 -2.63
CA PHE A 50 6.60 -11.05 -2.76
C PHE A 50 6.98 -10.35 -1.46
N LEU A 51 6.39 -10.76 -0.33
CA LEU A 51 6.57 -10.07 0.95
C LEU A 51 8.03 -10.08 1.41
N ALA A 52 8.75 -11.18 1.21
CA ALA A 52 10.17 -11.27 1.56
C ALA A 52 11.03 -10.27 0.77
N ASP A 53 10.75 -10.11 -0.51
CA ASP A 53 11.44 -9.17 -1.40
C ASP A 53 11.12 -7.72 -1.02
N LEU A 54 9.84 -7.39 -0.90
CA LEU A 54 9.39 -6.05 -0.51
C LEU A 54 9.85 -5.65 0.90
N SER A 55 9.86 -6.59 1.86
CA SER A 55 10.31 -6.35 3.23
C SER A 55 11.83 -6.37 3.39
N GLY A 56 12.55 -6.92 2.41
CA GLY A 56 14.02 -6.93 2.37
C GLY A 56 14.61 -5.60 1.89
N LEU A 57 13.78 -4.68 1.38
CA LEU A 57 14.21 -3.36 0.98
C LEU A 57 14.65 -2.53 2.20
N GLU A 58 15.79 -1.86 2.06
CA GLU A 58 16.32 -0.97 3.10
C GLU A 58 15.29 0.11 3.50
N GLY A 59 15.09 0.27 4.81
CA GLY A 59 14.15 1.23 5.39
C GLY A 59 12.67 0.87 5.23
N VAL A 60 12.34 -0.36 4.79
CA VAL A 60 10.96 -0.85 4.67
C VAL A 60 10.65 -1.83 5.79
N LYS A 61 9.51 -1.64 6.46
CA LYS A 61 9.03 -2.54 7.51
C LYS A 61 7.60 -2.98 7.27
N HIS A 62 7.42 -4.26 6.97
CA HIS A 62 6.09 -4.87 6.91
C HIS A 62 5.46 -4.99 8.30
N LYS A 63 4.17 -4.66 8.40
CA LYS A 63 3.36 -4.88 9.60
C LYS A 63 2.88 -6.33 9.62
N GLN A 64 3.10 -7.06 10.71
CA GLN A 64 2.58 -8.42 10.83
C GLN A 64 1.06 -8.49 10.67
N GLY A 65 0.59 -9.47 9.91
CA GLY A 65 -0.82 -9.69 9.58
C GLY A 65 -1.38 -8.66 8.59
N TYR A 66 -2.69 -8.69 8.38
CA TYR A 66 -3.35 -7.80 7.42
C TYR A 66 -3.88 -6.53 8.07
N PHE A 67 -3.74 -5.42 7.36
CA PHE A 67 -4.42 -4.17 7.68
C PHE A 67 -5.85 -4.20 7.14
N HIS A 68 -6.82 -3.85 7.97
CA HIS A 68 -8.25 -3.88 7.63
C HIS A 68 -8.85 -2.48 7.68
N ASN A 69 -9.56 -2.06 6.65
CA ASN A 69 -10.25 -0.76 6.61
C ASN A 69 -11.35 -0.75 5.54
N ASN A 70 -12.55 -0.28 5.88
CA ASN A 70 -13.70 -0.28 4.97
C ASN A 70 -13.57 0.66 3.76
N GLU A 71 -12.70 1.67 3.82
CA GLU A 71 -12.52 2.65 2.74
C GLU A 71 -11.57 2.13 1.64
N MET A 72 -10.93 0.96 1.82
CA MET A 72 -10.07 0.32 0.81
C MET A 72 -10.87 -0.51 -0.21
N THR A 73 -11.89 0.11 -0.83
CA THR A 73 -12.94 -0.59 -1.57
C THR A 73 -12.47 -1.36 -2.81
N ARG A 74 -11.28 -1.06 -3.35
CA ARG A 74 -10.67 -1.80 -4.47
C ARG A 74 -9.92 -3.08 -4.05
N PHE A 75 -9.77 -3.32 -2.75
CA PHE A 75 -9.13 -4.53 -2.24
C PHE A 75 -10.18 -5.63 -1.98
N PRO A 76 -9.81 -6.92 -1.96
CA PRO A 76 -10.74 -7.97 -1.58
C PRO A 76 -11.17 -7.82 -0.11
N LYS A 77 -12.30 -8.44 0.25
CA LYS A 77 -12.75 -8.56 1.65
C LYS A 77 -12.31 -9.90 2.23
N ARG A 78 -12.02 -9.93 3.53
CA ARG A 78 -11.83 -11.17 4.30
C ARG A 78 -12.80 -11.19 5.47
N VAL A 79 -13.41 -12.35 5.70
CA VAL A 79 -14.21 -12.60 6.89
C VAL A 79 -13.25 -12.78 8.07
N GLN A 80 -13.28 -11.85 9.01
CA GLN A 80 -12.44 -11.89 10.21
C GLN A 80 -13.24 -12.34 11.44
N LYS A 81 -14.42 -11.73 11.68
CA LYS A 81 -15.32 -12.02 12.81
C LYS A 81 -16.82 -11.75 12.55
N SER A 82 -17.19 -11.14 11.41
CA SER A 82 -18.57 -10.77 11.07
C SER A 82 -18.97 -11.26 9.69
N LEU A 83 -20.27 -11.38 9.43
CA LEU A 83 -20.85 -11.95 8.20
C LEU A 83 -20.40 -11.23 6.91
N ASN A 84 -20.09 -9.93 6.99
CA ASN A 84 -19.92 -9.07 5.80
C ASN A 84 -18.47 -8.83 5.38
N GLY A 85 -17.48 -9.31 6.15
CA GLY A 85 -16.05 -9.11 5.88
C GLY A 85 -15.60 -7.64 5.86
N ILE A 86 -14.29 -7.39 5.92
CA ILE A 86 -13.69 -6.04 5.81
C ILE A 86 -12.60 -6.10 4.75
N HIS A 87 -12.44 -5.02 3.98
CA HIS A 87 -11.35 -4.92 2.99
C HIS A 87 -10.00 -4.98 3.70
N TYR A 88 -9.05 -5.71 3.11
CA TYR A 88 -7.77 -5.97 3.74
C TYR A 88 -6.60 -5.89 2.77
N GLY A 89 -5.41 -5.60 3.29
CA GLY A 89 -4.17 -5.53 2.52
C GLY A 89 -2.93 -5.65 3.39
N LEU A 90 -1.77 -5.62 2.74
CA LEU A 90 -0.46 -5.70 3.37
C LEU A 90 0.05 -4.29 3.65
N ALA A 91 0.39 -3.98 4.90
CA ALA A 91 0.79 -2.65 5.31
C ALA A 91 2.30 -2.54 5.54
N PHE A 92 2.89 -1.47 5.04
CA PHE A 92 4.32 -1.18 5.14
C PHE A 92 4.53 0.20 5.77
N LYS A 93 5.51 0.29 6.66
CA LYS A 93 6.06 1.55 7.17
C LYS A 93 7.42 1.80 6.52
N PHE A 94 7.79 3.07 6.44
CA PHE A 94 9.01 3.52 5.80
C PHE A 94 9.78 4.42 6.76
N GLU A 95 11.10 4.27 6.81
CA GLU A 95 11.96 5.11 7.64
C GLU A 95 12.17 6.49 7.03
N ASP A 96 12.21 6.57 5.70
CA ASP A 96 12.44 7.81 4.96
C ASP A 96 11.75 7.82 3.58
N GLU A 97 11.86 8.95 2.88
CA GLU A 97 11.31 9.11 1.53
C GLU A 97 12.01 8.22 0.49
N ALA A 98 13.28 7.89 0.69
CA ALA A 98 14.04 7.04 -0.24
C ALA A 98 13.54 5.59 -0.20
N ALA A 99 13.16 5.09 0.98
CA ALA A 99 12.53 3.78 1.16
C ALA A 99 11.19 3.70 0.43
N VAL A 100 10.37 4.76 0.47
CA VAL A 100 9.12 4.84 -0.32
C VAL A 100 9.41 4.74 -1.81
N LYS A 101 10.41 5.48 -2.32
CA LYS A 101 10.80 5.44 -3.75
C LYS A 101 11.27 4.04 -4.17
N ARG A 102 12.14 3.41 -3.38
CA ARG A 102 12.60 2.02 -3.62
C ARG A 102 11.43 1.05 -3.66
N PHE A 103 10.53 1.15 -2.69
CA PHE A 103 9.36 0.28 -2.59
C PHE A 103 8.42 0.41 -3.79
N ILE A 104 8.02 1.63 -4.15
CA ILE A 104 7.13 1.86 -5.30
C ILE A 104 7.79 1.36 -6.59
N LYS A 105 9.09 1.63 -6.78
CA LYS A 105 9.83 1.13 -7.95
C LYS A 105 9.84 -0.40 -8.01
N ARG A 106 10.13 -1.09 -6.90
CA ARG A 106 10.15 -2.56 -6.87
C ARG A 106 8.75 -3.14 -7.10
N LEU A 107 7.72 -2.55 -6.50
CA LEU A 107 6.33 -2.96 -6.70
C LEU A 107 5.89 -2.84 -8.16
N ILE A 108 6.24 -1.74 -8.84
CA ILE A 108 5.97 -1.55 -10.26
C ILE A 108 6.67 -2.64 -11.10
N GLY A 109 7.94 -2.96 -10.79
CA GLY A 109 8.65 -4.05 -11.46
C GLY A 109 7.94 -5.39 -11.31
N ILE A 110 7.56 -5.75 -10.09
CA ILE A 110 6.78 -6.97 -9.80
C ILE A 110 5.48 -7.02 -10.60
N ILE A 111 4.76 -5.90 -10.71
CA ILE A 111 3.50 -5.83 -11.47
C ILE A 111 3.72 -6.05 -12.97
N ASN A 112 4.86 -5.60 -13.49
CA ASN A 112 5.24 -5.77 -14.89
C ASN A 112 5.91 -7.13 -15.18
N GLY A 113 6.19 -7.94 -14.15
CA GLY A 113 6.75 -9.29 -14.28
C GLY A 113 8.26 -9.41 -14.04
N ASP A 114 8.88 -8.41 -13.39
CA ASP A 114 10.33 -8.39 -13.07
C ASP A 114 10.73 -9.14 -11.79
#